data_AF-A0A2E5ENU8-F1
#
_entry.id   AF-A0A2E5ENU8-F1
#
_cell.length_a   1.000
_cell.length_b   1.000
_cell.length_c   1.000
_cell.angle_alpha   90.00
_cell.angle_beta   90.00
_cell.angle_gamma   90.00
#
_symmetry.space_group_name_H-M   'P 1'
#
loop_
_entity.id
_entity.type
_entity.pdbx_description
1 polymer ?
#
loop_
_entity_poly.entity_id
_entity_poly.type
_entity_poly.pdbx_seq_one_letter_code
_entity_poly.pdbx_strand_id
1 'polypeptide(L)'
;MPINIPQSVFDKYNDVIDSTFDIFGVTCKLVFIEKVEEISVTYDNVPSNRSINAHRRSTELYRRENKVIKEVEKTEDIKLKVYWDSKNWTKIGGDIVSPNNGIQTIFFATDLDKIMRAKKLIVHNGIQDQREFTFTKFGEPFPMGLKHDRYFGCFWERA
;
A
#
# COMPACT_ATOMS: atom_id res chain seq x y z
N MET A 1 -17.54 -4.95 37.63
CA MET A 1 -18.33 -3.92 36.92
C MET A 1 -17.58 -3.58 35.64
N PRO A 2 -18.25 -3.51 34.47
CA PRO A 2 -17.59 -3.01 33.28
C PRO A 2 -17.25 -1.53 33.52
N ILE A 3 -15.97 -1.19 33.45
CA ILE A 3 -15.49 0.19 33.55
C ILE A 3 -15.97 0.89 32.28
N ASN A 4 -17.01 1.73 32.40
CA ASN A 4 -17.55 2.47 31.28
C ASN A 4 -16.69 3.72 31.07
N ILE A 5 -15.66 3.60 30.24
CA ILE A 5 -14.74 4.69 29.95
C ILE A 5 -15.50 5.75 29.12
N PRO A 6 -15.54 7.02 29.57
CA PRO A 6 -16.27 8.07 28.85
C PRO A 6 -15.66 8.34 27.48
N GLN A 7 -16.52 8.61 26.50
CA GLN A 7 -16.15 8.82 25.09
C GLN A 7 -15.10 9.93 24.91
N SER A 8 -15.11 10.95 25.77
CA SER A 8 -14.14 12.06 25.74
C SER A 8 -12.67 11.64 25.91
N VAL A 9 -12.41 10.50 26.56
CA VAL A 9 -11.03 9.97 26.71
C VAL A 9 -10.55 9.39 25.39
N PHE A 10 -11.44 8.71 24.65
CA PHE A 10 -11.13 8.18 23.33
C PHE A 10 -10.95 9.29 22.31
N ASP A 11 -11.73 10.38 22.41
CA ASP A 11 -11.61 11.51 21.49
C ASP A 11 -10.26 12.21 21.67
N LYS A 12 -9.84 12.48 22.92
CA LYS A 12 -8.50 13.02 23.20
C LYS A 12 -7.36 12.11 22.73
N TYR A 13 -7.53 10.80 22.87
CA TYR A 13 -6.55 9.83 22.37
C TYR A 13 -6.43 9.90 20.84
N ASN A 14 -7.57 9.92 20.14
CA ASN A 14 -7.58 10.01 18.69
C ASN A 14 -6.97 11.34 18.22
N ASP A 15 -7.26 12.46 18.87
CA ASP A 15 -6.67 13.77 18.51
C ASP A 15 -5.13 13.77 18.64
N VAL A 16 -4.60 13.11 19.68
CA VAL A 16 -3.14 12.98 19.86
C VAL A 16 -2.54 12.07 18.79
N ILE A 17 -3.21 10.98 18.41
CA ILE A 17 -2.72 10.11 17.33
C ILE A 17 -2.80 10.81 15.97
N ASP A 18 -3.91 11.49 15.70
CA ASP A 18 -4.13 12.23 14.45
C ASP A 18 -3.05 13.32 14.29
N SER A 19 -2.73 14.07 15.36
CA SER A 19 -1.64 15.05 15.32
C SER A 19 -0.25 14.41 15.14
N THR A 20 -0.07 13.16 15.57
CA THR A 20 1.17 12.40 15.34
C THR A 20 1.36 12.06 13.86
N PHE A 21 0.29 11.94 13.06
CA PHE A 21 0.40 11.78 11.61
C PHE A 21 0.90 13.05 10.92
N ASP A 22 0.59 14.23 11.44
CA ASP A 22 1.12 15.46 10.86
C ASP A 22 2.59 15.70 11.23
N ILE A 23 2.99 15.32 12.45
CA ILE A 23 4.36 15.54 12.94
C ILE A 23 5.34 14.48 12.42
N PHE A 24 4.92 13.21 12.42
CA PHE A 24 5.79 12.06 12.08
C PHE A 24 5.37 11.34 10.79
N GLY A 25 4.34 11.82 10.10
CA GLY A 25 3.90 11.25 8.84
C GLY A 25 4.91 11.52 7.73
N VAL A 26 5.16 10.47 6.95
CA VAL A 26 6.00 10.51 5.76
C VAL A 26 5.10 10.41 4.54
N THR A 27 5.28 11.31 3.57
CA THR A 27 4.63 11.19 2.26
C THR A 27 5.26 10.04 1.48
N CYS A 28 4.45 9.01 1.25
CA CYS A 28 4.79 7.83 0.48
C CYS A 28 3.98 7.79 -0.80
N LYS A 29 4.50 7.11 -1.83
CA LYS A 29 3.81 6.87 -3.09
C LYS A 29 3.28 5.44 -3.12
N LEU A 30 1.98 5.28 -3.30
CA LEU A 30 1.37 3.99 -3.62
C LEU A 30 1.36 3.81 -5.13
N VAL A 31 1.84 2.65 -5.59
CA VAL A 31 1.83 2.26 -7.01
C VAL A 31 0.72 1.25 -7.24
N PHE A 32 -0.20 1.59 -8.14
CA PHE A 32 -1.34 0.79 -8.55
C PHE A 32 -1.16 0.32 -10.00
N ILE A 33 -1.70 -0.85 -10.33
CA ILE A 33 -1.70 -1.43 -11.70
C ILE A 33 -3.07 -1.30 -12.39
N GLU A 34 -3.90 -0.36 -11.94
CA GLU A 34 -5.34 -0.35 -12.29
C GLU A 34 -5.67 0.06 -13.73
N LYS A 35 -4.76 0.73 -14.45
CA LYS A 35 -5.12 1.34 -15.72
C LYS A 35 -4.66 0.50 -16.90
N VAL A 36 -5.61 -0.16 -17.53
CA VAL A 36 -5.49 -0.71 -18.88
C VAL A 36 -5.69 0.45 -19.86
N GLU A 37 -4.62 0.93 -20.48
CA GLU A 37 -4.72 1.92 -21.56
C GLU A 37 -4.81 1.20 -22.92
N GLU A 38 -5.72 1.68 -23.75
CA GLU A 38 -5.86 1.26 -25.15
C GLU A 38 -4.83 2.01 -25.99
N ILE A 39 -3.84 1.28 -26.48
CA ILE A 39 -2.88 1.78 -27.45
C ILE A 39 -3.49 1.55 -28.84
N SER A 40 -3.99 2.61 -29.47
CA SER A 40 -4.34 2.63 -30.90
C SER A 40 -3.06 2.83 -31.73
N VAL A 41 -2.20 1.82 -31.79
CA VAL A 41 -1.00 1.90 -32.64
C VAL A 41 -1.30 1.25 -33.99
N THR A 42 -1.20 2.08 -35.03
CA THR A 42 -1.32 1.75 -36.46
C THR A 42 -0.21 0.81 -36.98
N TYR A 43 0.76 0.45 -36.14
CA TYR A 43 1.88 -0.44 -36.45
C TYR A 43 1.87 -1.69 -35.57
N ASP A 44 1.46 -2.81 -36.18
CA ASP A 44 1.23 -4.10 -35.56
C ASP A 44 2.53 -4.90 -35.39
N ASN A 45 3.43 -4.45 -34.50
CA ASN A 45 4.65 -5.17 -34.14
C ASN A 45 4.46 -6.19 -33.00
N VAL A 46 3.21 -6.47 -32.58
CA VAL A 46 2.91 -7.44 -31.52
C VAL A 46 2.66 -8.81 -32.16
N PRO A 47 3.45 -9.85 -31.82
CA PRO A 47 3.26 -11.18 -32.41
C PRO A 47 1.85 -11.72 -32.14
N SER A 48 1.07 -11.89 -33.21
CA SER A 48 -0.27 -12.48 -33.17
C SER A 48 -0.16 -13.95 -32.74
N ASN A 49 -0.56 -14.25 -31.50
CA ASN A 49 -0.69 -15.63 -31.01
C ASN A 49 -2.17 -16.01 -30.91
N ARG A 50 -2.56 -17.11 -31.55
CA ARG A 50 -3.95 -17.62 -31.59
C ARG A 50 -4.41 -18.29 -30.29
N SER A 51 -3.77 -18.02 -29.15
CA SER A 51 -4.14 -18.66 -27.88
C SER A 51 -5.07 -17.77 -27.06
N ILE A 52 -6.15 -18.36 -26.55
CA ILE A 52 -7.21 -17.72 -25.74
C ILE A 52 -6.67 -17.10 -24.43
N ASN A 53 -5.45 -17.45 -24.02
CA ASN A 53 -4.86 -17.10 -22.72
C ASN A 53 -3.70 -16.09 -22.82
N ALA A 54 -3.77 -15.11 -23.73
CA ALA A 54 -2.73 -14.08 -23.83
C ALA A 54 -2.52 -13.28 -22.53
N HIS A 55 -3.58 -13.11 -21.73
CA HIS A 55 -3.54 -12.41 -20.44
C HIS A 55 -2.87 -13.21 -19.29
N ARG A 56 -2.62 -14.52 -19.47
CA ARG A 56 -1.97 -15.35 -18.44
C ARG A 56 -0.44 -15.39 -18.56
N ARG A 57 0.12 -14.79 -19.62
CA ARG A 57 1.56 -14.67 -19.79
C ARG A 57 2.00 -13.28 -19.31
N SER A 58 3.16 -13.21 -18.68
CA SER A 58 3.82 -11.96 -18.26
C SER A 58 4.33 -11.17 -19.47
N THR A 59 3.41 -10.77 -20.33
CA THR A 59 3.66 -9.90 -21.48
C THR A 59 3.06 -8.54 -21.16
N GLU A 60 3.91 -7.50 -21.16
CA GLU A 60 3.52 -6.11 -20.87
C GLU A 60 2.45 -5.56 -21.82
N LEU A 61 2.33 -6.20 -23.00
CA LEU A 61 1.38 -5.86 -24.05
C LEU A 61 0.62 -7.12 -24.43
N TYR A 62 -0.71 -7.10 -24.33
CA TYR A 62 -1.56 -8.17 -24.84
C TYR A 62 -2.63 -7.61 -25.78
N ARG A 63 -2.90 -8.35 -26.85
CA ARG A 63 -3.87 -7.97 -27.87
C ARG A 63 -5.22 -8.61 -27.56
N ARG A 64 -6.26 -7.80 -27.52
CA ARG A 64 -7.67 -8.26 -27.49
C ARG A 64 -8.35 -7.70 -28.73
N GLU A 65 -8.65 -8.56 -29.69
CA GLU A 65 -9.20 -8.19 -31.00
C GLU A 65 -8.32 -7.16 -31.72
N ASN A 66 -8.80 -5.92 -31.89
CA ASN A 66 -8.13 -4.81 -32.59
C ASN A 66 -7.44 -3.81 -31.65
N LYS A 67 -7.36 -4.12 -30.35
CA LYS A 67 -6.84 -3.21 -29.32
C LYS A 67 -5.60 -3.80 -28.67
N VAL A 68 -4.54 -3.00 -28.57
CA VAL A 68 -3.36 -3.34 -27.77
C VAL A 68 -3.56 -2.74 -26.39
N ILE A 69 -3.54 -3.58 -25.37
CA ILE A 69 -3.71 -3.19 -23.97
C ILE A 69 -2.34 -3.12 -23.31
N LYS A 70 -2.04 -2.00 -22.65
CA LYS A 70 -0.88 -1.84 -21.75
C LYS A 70 -1.36 -1.54 -20.33
N GLU A 71 -0.79 -2.25 -19.37
CA GLU A 71 -0.95 -1.93 -17.95
C GLU A 71 -0.08 -0.72 -17.62
N VAL A 72 -0.73 0.38 -17.21
CA VAL A 72 -0.08 1.63 -16.82
C VAL A 72 -0.14 1.75 -15.31
N GLU A 73 1.03 1.97 -14.72
CA GLU A 73 1.17 2.21 -13.29
C GLU A 73 0.62 3.60 -12.95
N LYS A 74 -0.39 3.65 -12.08
CA LYS A 74 -0.86 4.90 -11.48
C LYS A 74 -0.17 5.08 -10.14
N THR A 75 0.29 6.27 -9.84
CA THR A 75 0.85 6.63 -8.55
C THR A 75 -0.08 7.57 -7.81
N GLU A 76 -0.28 7.33 -6.50
CA GLU A 76 -0.97 8.28 -5.62
C GLU A 76 -0.14 8.53 -4.36
N ASP A 77 -0.09 9.79 -3.95
CA ASP A 77 0.63 10.23 -2.75
C ASP A 77 -0.27 10.05 -1.52
N ILE A 78 0.28 9.43 -0.47
CA ILE A 78 -0.39 9.21 0.81
C ILE A 78 0.56 9.53 1.96
N LYS A 79 0.04 10.13 3.03
CA LYS A 79 0.79 10.32 4.27
C LYS A 79 0.62 9.09 5.15
N LEU A 80 1.74 8.42 5.46
CA LEU A 80 1.77 7.22 6.30
C LEU A 80 2.76 7.42 7.44
N LYS A 81 2.48 6.82 8.59
CA LYS A 81 3.48 6.75 9.65
C LYS A 81 4.31 5.48 9.45
N VAL A 82 5.61 5.65 9.23
CA VAL A 82 6.51 4.55 8.88
C VAL A 82 7.45 4.23 10.04
N TYR A 83 7.47 2.96 10.45
CA TYR A 83 8.35 2.44 11.47
C TYR A 83 9.39 1.51 10.86
N TRP A 84 10.65 1.94 10.95
CA TRP A 84 11.81 1.21 10.44
C TRP A 84 12.38 0.20 11.44
N ASP A 85 12.27 0.49 12.74
CA ASP A 85 12.79 -0.38 13.79
C ASP A 85 11.70 -1.34 14.28
N SER A 86 12.01 -2.64 14.22
CA SER A 86 11.12 -3.72 14.66
C SER A 86 10.80 -3.68 16.15
N LYS A 87 11.62 -3.01 16.97
CA LYS A 87 11.33 -2.78 18.39
C LYS A 87 10.10 -1.90 18.61
N ASN A 88 9.85 -0.98 17.68
CA ASN A 88 8.71 -0.06 17.75
C ASN A 88 7.47 -0.63 17.07
N TRP A 89 7.53 -1.87 16.58
CA TRP A 89 6.40 -2.48 15.92
C TRP A 89 5.34 -2.94 16.91
N THR A 90 4.09 -2.73 16.53
CA THR A 90 2.96 -3.25 17.29
C THR A 90 2.86 -4.74 17.01
N LYS A 91 3.17 -5.56 18.01
CA LYS A 91 3.04 -7.01 17.91
C LYS A 91 1.55 -7.37 17.91
N ILE A 92 1.05 -7.81 16.77
CA ILE A 92 -0.23 -8.52 16.70
C ILE A 92 0.04 -9.89 17.30
N GLY A 93 -0.80 -10.35 18.22
CA GLY A 93 -0.55 -11.58 18.99
C GLY A 93 -0.19 -12.79 18.11
N GLY A 94 0.70 -13.64 18.64
CA GLY A 94 1.29 -14.80 17.95
C GLY A 94 2.78 -14.59 17.63
N ASP A 95 3.51 -15.68 17.39
CA ASP A 95 4.88 -15.65 16.84
C ASP A 95 4.84 -15.25 15.36
N ILE A 96 4.41 -14.02 15.07
CA ILE A 96 4.51 -13.47 13.72
C ILE A 96 5.99 -13.25 13.42
N VAL A 97 6.49 -14.07 12.50
CA VAL A 97 7.82 -13.89 11.92
C VAL A 97 7.81 -12.57 11.15
N SER A 98 8.36 -11.55 11.78
CA SER A 98 8.58 -10.24 11.18
C SER A 98 9.46 -10.38 9.94
N PRO A 99 9.10 -9.77 8.79
CA PRO A 99 9.93 -9.85 7.59
C PRO A 99 11.28 -9.18 7.85
N ASN A 100 12.36 -9.85 7.43
CA ASN A 100 13.71 -9.31 7.54
C ASN A 100 13.83 -8.05 6.68
N ASN A 101 14.28 -6.94 7.29
CA ASN A 101 14.39 -5.64 6.62
C ASN A 101 13.03 -5.05 6.15
N GLY A 102 11.93 -5.50 6.76
CA GLY A 102 10.61 -4.93 6.53
C GLY A 102 10.37 -3.61 7.27
N ILE A 103 9.22 -3.01 7.02
CA ILE A 103 8.72 -1.83 7.73
C ILE A 103 7.29 -2.07 8.19
N GLN A 104 6.88 -1.38 9.25
CA GLN A 104 5.46 -1.30 9.62
C GLN A 104 4.95 0.09 9.29
N THR A 105 3.83 0.16 8.56
CA THR A 105 3.12 1.42 8.32
C THR A 105 1.83 1.46 9.10
N ILE A 106 1.49 2.63 9.62
CA ILE A 106 0.19 2.93 10.23
C ILE A 106 -0.53 3.94 9.35
N PHE A 107 -1.83 3.73 9.13
CA PHE A 107 -2.67 4.56 8.27
C PHE A 107 -4.12 4.59 8.75
N PHE A 108 -4.90 5.52 8.18
CA PHE A 108 -6.31 5.70 8.48
C PHE A 108 -7.18 4.67 7.78
N ALA A 109 -8.27 4.24 8.42
CA ALA A 109 -9.24 3.31 7.84
C ALA A 109 -9.78 3.78 6.47
N THR A 110 -9.87 5.09 6.24
CA THR A 110 -10.29 5.69 4.96
C THR A 110 -9.38 5.34 3.77
N ASP A 111 -8.11 5.03 4.04
CA ASP A 111 -7.12 4.69 3.02
C ASP A 111 -6.88 3.17 2.90
N LEU A 112 -7.66 2.36 3.62
CA LEU A 112 -7.56 0.90 3.58
C LEU A 112 -7.75 0.35 2.18
N ASP A 113 -8.76 0.82 1.45
CA ASP A 113 -9.02 0.38 0.07
C ASP A 113 -7.88 0.73 -0.88
N LYS A 114 -7.15 1.83 -0.63
CA LYS A 114 -5.99 2.22 -1.42
C LYS A 114 -4.82 1.26 -1.14
N ILE A 115 -4.53 0.99 0.12
CA ILE A 115 -3.43 0.08 0.50
C ILE A 115 -3.72 -1.36 0.09
N MET A 116 -5.00 -1.77 0.12
CA MET A 116 -5.39 -3.10 -0.34
C MET A 116 -5.15 -3.29 -1.84
N ARG A 117 -5.42 -2.25 -2.65
CA ARG A 117 -5.21 -2.25 -4.11
C ARG A 117 -3.76 -1.97 -4.54
N ALA A 118 -2.95 -1.38 -3.66
CA ALA A 118 -1.57 -1.04 -3.97
C ALA A 118 -0.71 -2.30 -4.18
N LYS A 119 0.10 -2.29 -5.25
CA LYS A 119 1.06 -3.34 -5.56
C LYS A 119 2.40 -3.12 -4.86
N LYS A 120 2.84 -1.87 -4.81
CA LYS A 120 4.10 -1.45 -4.19
C LYS A 120 3.92 -0.15 -3.42
N LEU A 121 4.73 0.01 -2.39
CA LEU A 121 4.89 1.24 -1.63
C LEU A 121 6.30 1.77 -1.86
N ILE A 122 6.40 3.03 -2.31
CA ILE A 122 7.67 3.76 -2.37
C ILE A 122 7.67 4.74 -1.22
N VAL A 123 8.62 4.54 -0.30
CA VAL A 123 8.72 5.35 0.92
C VAL A 123 9.65 6.53 0.69
N HIS A 124 9.28 7.70 1.24
CA HIS A 124 9.99 8.98 1.09
C HIS A 124 10.06 9.51 -0.35
N ASN A 125 9.00 10.19 -0.80
CA ASN A 125 9.00 10.90 -2.08
C ASN A 125 10.15 11.92 -2.22
N GLY A 126 10.52 12.61 -1.13
CA GLY A 126 11.57 13.66 -1.17
C GLY A 126 13.02 13.16 -1.29
N ILE A 127 13.28 11.87 -1.12
CA ILE A 127 14.64 11.27 -1.23
C ILE A 127 14.71 10.34 -2.45
N GLN A 128 13.66 10.30 -3.27
CA GLN A 128 13.53 9.38 -4.40
C GLN A 128 14.74 9.45 -5.36
N ASP A 129 15.28 10.65 -5.59
CA ASP A 129 16.44 10.87 -6.47
C ASP A 129 17.77 10.32 -5.91
N GLN A 130 17.87 10.09 -4.60
CA GLN A 130 19.08 9.57 -3.97
C GLN A 130 19.00 8.07 -3.70
N ARG A 131 17.83 7.59 -3.26
CA ARG A 131 17.60 6.17 -3.00
C ARG A 131 16.11 5.85 -2.92
N GLU A 132 15.63 5.05 -3.87
CA GLU A 132 14.26 4.54 -3.84
C GLU A 132 14.16 3.37 -2.85
N PHE A 133 13.31 3.52 -1.84
CA PHE A 133 12.95 2.44 -0.94
C PHE A 133 11.59 1.87 -1.35
N THR A 134 11.65 0.80 -2.14
CA THR A 134 10.47 0.09 -2.64
C THR A 134 10.15 -1.11 -1.75
N PHE A 135 8.89 -1.23 -1.37
CA PHE A 135 8.38 -2.30 -0.54
C PHE A 135 7.14 -2.96 -1.15
N THR A 136 7.00 -4.25 -0.92
CA THR A 136 5.81 -5.05 -1.25
C THR A 136 5.02 -5.36 0.02
N LYS A 137 3.70 -5.46 -0.11
CA LYS A 137 2.82 -5.73 1.03
C LYS A 137 3.11 -7.11 1.60
N PHE A 138 3.31 -7.20 2.92
CA PHE A 138 3.53 -8.44 3.64
C PHE A 138 2.37 -8.67 4.62
N GLY A 139 1.51 -9.63 4.30
CA GLY A 139 0.31 -9.93 5.09
C GLY A 139 -0.85 -8.95 4.88
N GLU A 140 -1.93 -9.20 5.60
CA GLU A 140 -3.14 -8.36 5.57
C GLU A 140 -3.03 -7.21 6.58
N PRO A 141 -3.64 -6.04 6.27
CA PRO A 141 -3.74 -4.97 7.26
C PRO A 141 -4.55 -5.41 8.47
N PHE A 142 -4.12 -4.97 9.64
CA PHE A 142 -4.73 -5.32 10.92
C PHE A 142 -5.24 -4.06 11.63
N PRO A 143 -6.39 -4.15 12.31
CA PRO A 143 -6.95 -3.00 13.01
C PRO A 143 -6.15 -2.71 14.30
N MET A 144 -5.92 -1.44 14.59
CA MET A 144 -5.05 -1.00 15.67
C MET A 144 -5.60 0.29 16.32
N GLY A 145 -5.17 0.51 17.56
CA GLY A 145 -5.63 1.63 18.40
C GLY A 145 -6.79 1.23 19.30
N LEU A 146 -7.23 2.17 20.14
CA LEU A 146 -8.39 1.96 21.01
C LEU A 146 -9.67 1.90 20.16
N LYS A 147 -10.55 0.94 20.46
CA LYS A 147 -11.74 0.55 19.67
C LYS A 147 -11.49 -0.13 18.31
N HIS A 148 -10.26 -0.20 17.79
CA HIS A 148 -9.93 -0.93 16.55
C HIS A 148 -10.62 -0.44 15.25
N ASP A 149 -11.30 0.72 15.26
CA ASP A 149 -12.12 1.16 14.13
C ASP A 149 -11.45 2.21 13.21
N ARG A 150 -10.46 2.95 13.72
CA ARG A 150 -9.94 4.15 13.02
C ARG A 150 -8.58 3.98 12.35
N TYR A 151 -7.72 3.13 12.89
CA TYR A 151 -6.35 2.98 12.41
C TYR A 151 -6.06 1.54 12.04
N PHE A 152 -5.28 1.38 10.97
CA PHE A 152 -4.82 0.09 10.51
C PHE A 152 -3.29 0.10 10.44
N GLY A 153 -2.70 -1.03 10.82
CA GLY A 153 -1.31 -1.34 10.60
C GLY A 153 -1.16 -2.26 9.39
N CYS A 154 -0.07 -2.14 8.66
CA CYS A 154 0.32 -3.12 7.65
C CYS A 154 1.83 -3.31 7.70
N PHE A 155 2.28 -4.53 7.47
CA PHE A 155 3.69 -4.83 7.29
C PHE A 155 4.03 -4.80 5.80
N TRP A 156 5.27 -4.40 5.53
CA TRP A 156 5.82 -4.41 4.19
C TRP A 156 7.20 -5.05 4.22
N GLU A 157 7.52 -5.80 3.19
CA GLU A 157 8.82 -6.40 2.97
C GLU A 157 9.55 -5.63 1.87
N ARG A 158 10.87 -5.58 1.95
CA ARG A 158 11.67 -4.88 0.94
C ARG A 158 11.66 -5.67 -0.37
N ALA A 159 11.28 -5.00 -1.46
CA ALA A 159 11.20 -5.58 -2.81
C ALA A 159 12.57 -5.76 -3.46
#